data_AF-A0AAC9LA51-F1
#
_entry.id   AF-A0AAC9LA51-F1
#
_cell.length_a   1.000
_cell.length_b   1.000
_cell.length_c   1.000
_cell.angle_alpha   90.00
_cell.angle_beta   90.00
_cell.angle_gamma   90.00
#
_symmetry.space_group_name_H-M   'P 1'
#
loop_
_entity.id
_entity.type
_entity.pdbx_description
1 polymer ?
#
loop_
_entity_poly.entity_id
_entity_poly.type
_entity_poly.pdbx_seq_one_letter_code
_entity_poly.pdbx_strand_id
1 'polypeptide(L)'
;MSYRNLARMSAVVLLAAGTTAGLGTAAAADSTTDDAALSPGLVTAMAAEFGIDEQQAEVRLAQEAAAMTAAPVVEEAAGAAFGGSWFDPASGDLIVGLSDPSQAAEVRTAGVRTVPVEHSLATLDAAKNEIDALSRTEAAPLGIAGWRVDLESNRVVVDVVAGAEGPEVDAFLEAATATGPVTIAEVAEGPETFAAGTVGGDPYIINGNTRCSIGFSVQGGFVTAGHCGTTGSSVRGWDGTAMGSFAGSSFPGNDYGWVRIGNGWWTEPVVLGWGTVSDVLVRGSNVAPVGSSICRSGSTTGWHCGTVQAFNVTVNYSQGAVHQMTQTSVCAEPGDSGGSYITGDQAQGVTSGGSGNCSTGGRTFFQPLNEILSVYGLRLVTA
;
A
#
# COMPACT_ATOMS: atom_id res chain seq x y z
N MET A 1 -22.07 -46.16 -13.54
CA MET A 1 -21.84 -46.46 -14.98
C MET A 1 -20.62 -45.64 -15.40
N SER A 2 -19.38 -46.06 -15.15
CA SER A 2 -18.57 -47.11 -15.81
C SER A 2 -18.42 -46.91 -17.31
N TYR A 3 -17.17 -46.66 -17.76
CA TYR A 3 -16.42 -47.26 -18.90
C TYR A 3 -15.07 -46.51 -18.95
N ARG A 4 -13.97 -46.96 -18.32
CA ARG A 4 -12.98 -48.00 -18.69
C ARG A 4 -12.44 -47.97 -20.13
N ASN A 5 -11.14 -47.64 -20.19
CA ASN A 5 -10.03 -48.26 -20.93
C ASN A 5 -9.95 -48.12 -22.46
N LEU A 6 -8.80 -47.67 -22.98
CA LEU A 6 -7.75 -48.54 -23.55
C LEU A 6 -6.56 -47.73 -24.11
N ALA A 7 -5.37 -48.14 -23.66
CA ALA A 7 -4.08 -47.78 -24.24
C ALA A 7 -3.89 -48.41 -25.63
N ARG A 8 -3.02 -47.80 -26.45
CA ARG A 8 -2.21 -48.53 -27.47
C ARG A 8 -0.96 -47.72 -27.86
N MET A 9 0.19 -48.23 -27.43
CA MET A 9 1.50 -48.01 -28.05
C MET A 9 1.49 -48.54 -29.48
N SER A 10 2.16 -47.83 -30.39
CA SER A 10 2.84 -48.44 -31.54
C SER A 10 4.05 -47.58 -31.93
N ALA A 11 5.22 -48.21 -31.90
CA ALA A 11 6.48 -47.71 -32.41
C ALA A 11 6.57 -47.91 -33.94
N VAL A 12 7.23 -46.99 -34.65
CA VAL A 12 7.85 -47.25 -35.96
C VAL A 12 9.20 -46.54 -35.98
N VAL A 13 10.17 -47.23 -36.57
CA VAL A 13 11.61 -47.06 -36.47
C VAL A 13 12.22 -46.82 -37.87
N LEU A 14 13.35 -46.07 -37.88
CA LEU A 14 14.47 -45.99 -38.85
C LEU A 14 14.32 -45.21 -40.18
N LEU A 15 15.24 -44.25 -40.40
CA LEU A 15 16.41 -44.26 -41.32
C LEU A 15 17.13 -42.88 -41.22
N ALA A 16 18.33 -42.74 -40.66
CA ALA A 16 19.70 -43.08 -41.12
C ALA A 16 20.36 -42.03 -42.05
N ALA A 17 21.46 -41.42 -41.56
CA ALA A 17 22.67 -40.86 -42.21
C ALA A 17 23.16 -39.67 -41.38
N GLY A 18 24.40 -39.50 -40.90
CA GLY A 18 25.69 -40.13 -41.12
C GLY A 18 26.76 -39.02 -41.07
N THR A 19 27.83 -39.17 -40.27
CA THR A 19 29.23 -38.76 -40.52
C THR A 19 30.07 -38.82 -39.23
N THR A 20 31.38 -38.82 -39.43
CA THR A 20 32.47 -39.47 -38.69
C THR A 20 33.13 -38.68 -37.56
N ALA A 21 33.51 -39.42 -36.51
CA ALA A 21 34.78 -39.45 -35.75
C ALA A 21 35.45 -38.16 -35.21
N GLY A 22 35.69 -38.16 -33.89
CA GLY A 22 36.71 -37.38 -33.21
C GLY A 22 36.87 -37.81 -31.74
N LEU A 23 37.87 -38.63 -31.45
CA LEU A 23 38.31 -38.96 -30.09
C LEU A 23 38.99 -37.73 -29.49
N GLY A 24 38.44 -37.21 -28.39
CA GLY A 24 39.09 -36.21 -27.53
C GLY A 24 38.79 -36.56 -26.08
N THR A 25 39.81 -37.00 -25.35
CA THR A 25 39.77 -37.09 -23.89
C THR A 25 39.65 -35.68 -23.34
N ALA A 26 38.43 -35.28 -22.99
CA ALA A 26 38.21 -34.08 -22.19
C ALA A 26 38.71 -34.38 -20.78
N ALA A 27 39.87 -33.81 -20.45
CA ALA A 27 40.26 -33.62 -19.06
C ALA A 27 39.11 -32.86 -18.38
N ALA A 28 38.52 -33.47 -17.35
CA ALA A 28 37.66 -32.75 -16.43
C ALA A 28 38.53 -31.66 -15.82
N ALA A 29 38.35 -30.42 -16.29
CA ALA A 29 38.79 -29.26 -15.55
C ALA A 29 37.97 -29.29 -14.26
N ASP A 30 38.65 -29.45 -13.12
CA ASP A 30 38.13 -29.05 -11.83
C ASP A 30 37.67 -27.60 -11.97
N SER A 31 36.36 -27.40 -12.13
CA SER A 31 35.72 -26.13 -11.87
C SER A 31 35.71 -25.98 -10.36
N THR A 32 36.78 -25.37 -9.85
CA THR A 32 36.77 -24.68 -8.56
C THR A 32 35.49 -23.85 -8.49
N THR A 33 34.72 -24.05 -7.43
CA THR A 33 33.53 -23.27 -7.09
C THR A 33 33.84 -21.79 -7.24
N ASP A 34 33.26 -21.16 -8.27
CA ASP A 34 33.28 -19.71 -8.42
C ASP A 34 32.63 -19.11 -7.17
N ASP A 35 33.42 -18.38 -6.38
CA ASP A 35 32.91 -17.37 -5.45
C ASP A 35 32.04 -16.43 -6.28
N ALA A 36 30.72 -16.55 -6.16
CA ALA A 36 29.79 -15.69 -6.86
C ALA A 36 30.11 -14.24 -6.46
N ALA A 37 30.70 -13.47 -7.38
CA ALA A 37 31.11 -12.11 -7.12
C ALA A 37 29.91 -11.30 -6.60
N LEU A 38 30.11 -10.58 -5.48
CA LEU A 38 29.10 -9.72 -4.89
C LEU A 38 28.60 -8.69 -5.91
N SER A 39 27.34 -8.27 -5.76
CA SER A 39 26.76 -7.25 -6.64
C SER A 39 27.59 -5.95 -6.58
N PRO A 40 27.89 -5.30 -7.73
CA PRO A 40 28.65 -4.07 -7.74
C PRO A 40 28.08 -3.02 -6.79
N GLY A 41 28.93 -2.46 -5.92
CA GLY A 41 28.56 -1.40 -4.98
C GLY A 41 27.91 -1.88 -3.66
N LEU A 42 27.62 -3.17 -3.51
CA LEU A 42 27.05 -3.70 -2.25
C LEU A 42 27.98 -3.47 -1.06
N VAL A 43 29.26 -3.83 -1.19
CA VAL A 43 30.27 -3.68 -0.13
C VAL A 43 30.43 -2.22 0.28
N THR A 44 30.55 -1.32 -0.70
CA THR A 44 30.66 0.12 -0.46
C THR A 44 29.41 0.68 0.24
N ALA A 45 28.21 0.24 -0.15
CA ALA A 45 26.96 0.66 0.50
C ALA A 45 26.87 0.17 1.95
N MET A 46 27.24 -1.09 2.22
CA MET A 46 27.26 -1.65 3.57
C MET A 46 28.31 -0.98 4.45
N ALA A 47 29.51 -0.72 3.91
CA ALA A 47 30.56 0.00 4.60
C ALA A 47 30.09 1.39 5.05
N ALA A 48 29.43 2.14 4.15
CA ALA A 48 28.86 3.43 4.46
C ALA A 48 27.74 3.36 5.51
N GLU A 49 26.79 2.43 5.36
CA GLU A 49 25.65 2.28 6.26
C GLU A 49 26.07 1.91 7.69
N PHE A 50 26.98 0.95 7.83
CA PHE A 50 27.39 0.45 9.14
C PHE A 50 28.59 1.21 9.73
N GLY A 51 29.14 2.19 9.02
CA GLY A 51 30.31 2.95 9.46
C GLY A 51 31.57 2.09 9.61
N ILE A 52 31.75 1.09 8.75
CA ILE A 52 32.89 0.16 8.72
C ILE A 52 33.67 0.32 7.41
N ASP A 53 34.87 -0.25 7.31
CA ASP A 53 35.60 -0.30 6.04
C ASP A 53 35.10 -1.43 5.11
N GLU A 54 35.48 -1.39 3.84
CA GLU A 54 35.04 -2.37 2.83
C GLU A 54 35.50 -3.80 3.17
N GLN A 55 36.68 -3.96 3.77
CA GLN A 55 37.18 -5.28 4.18
C GLN A 55 36.36 -5.85 5.35
N GLN A 56 35.98 -5.00 6.31
CA GLN A 56 35.09 -5.37 7.40
C GLN A 56 33.68 -5.74 6.88
N ALA A 57 33.18 -5.03 5.87
CA ALA A 57 31.91 -5.35 5.22
C ALA A 57 31.97 -6.70 4.49
N GLU A 58 33.07 -7.03 3.80
CA GLU A 58 33.30 -8.34 3.20
C GLU A 58 33.35 -9.46 4.25
N VAL A 59 34.07 -9.26 5.35
CA VAL A 59 34.14 -10.23 6.46
C VAL A 59 32.75 -10.47 7.05
N ARG A 60 31.98 -9.40 7.28
CA ARG A 60 30.62 -9.50 7.79
C ARG A 60 29.71 -10.29 6.85
N LEU A 61 29.77 -10.04 5.54
CA LEU A 61 29.00 -10.80 4.55
C LEU A 61 29.36 -12.29 4.57
N ALA A 62 30.64 -12.63 4.71
CA ALA A 62 31.07 -14.03 4.82
C ALA A 62 30.54 -14.70 6.10
N GLN A 63 30.55 -13.97 7.23
CA GLN A 63 30.00 -14.43 8.52
C GLN A 63 28.47 -14.62 8.45
N GLU A 64 27.75 -13.66 7.87
CA GLU A 64 26.30 -13.74 7.65
C GLU A 64 25.94 -14.92 6.72
N ALA A 65 26.71 -15.17 5.66
CA ALA A 65 26.52 -16.32 4.79
C ALA A 65 26.75 -17.66 5.50
N ALA A 66 27.77 -17.75 6.34
CA ALA A 66 28.01 -18.92 7.19
C ALA A 66 26.88 -19.13 8.20
N ALA A 67 26.39 -18.05 8.83
CA ALA A 67 25.27 -18.09 9.76
C ALA A 67 23.96 -18.55 9.07
N MET A 68 23.66 -18.02 7.88
CA MET A 68 22.50 -18.45 7.08
C MET A 68 22.57 -19.93 6.68
N THR A 69 23.77 -20.43 6.40
CA THR A 69 23.98 -21.86 6.09
C THR A 69 23.81 -22.74 7.34
N ALA A 70 24.27 -22.27 8.51
CA ALA A 70 24.18 -23.01 9.76
C ALA A 70 22.78 -23.01 10.37
N ALA A 71 22.02 -21.92 10.23
CA ALA A 71 20.73 -21.70 10.89
C ALA A 71 19.73 -22.87 10.80
N PRO A 72 19.38 -23.41 9.60
CA PRO A 72 18.43 -24.52 9.53
C PRO A 72 18.97 -25.82 10.15
N VAL A 73 20.30 -26.03 10.09
CA VAL A 73 20.94 -27.24 10.65
C VAL A 73 20.90 -27.21 12.18
N VAL A 74 21.19 -26.05 12.78
CA VAL A 74 21.16 -25.90 14.24
C VAL A 74 19.75 -25.91 14.81
N GLU A 75 18.77 -25.41 14.05
CA GLU A 75 17.35 -25.51 14.41
C GLU A 75 16.90 -26.98 14.45
N GLU A 76 17.21 -27.76 13.41
CA GLU A 76 16.89 -29.19 13.37
C GLU A 76 17.58 -29.95 14.50
N ALA A 77 18.87 -29.67 14.75
CA ALA A 77 19.63 -30.30 15.82
C ALA A 77 19.11 -29.92 17.23
N ALA A 78 18.68 -28.67 17.44
CA ALA A 78 18.14 -28.22 18.72
C ALA A 78 16.74 -28.80 19.02
N GLY A 79 15.97 -29.14 17.99
CA GLY A 79 14.65 -29.75 18.10
C GLY A 79 13.72 -28.95 19.03
N ALA A 80 13.05 -29.63 19.97
CA ALA A 80 12.11 -28.99 20.89
C ALA A 80 12.74 -27.95 21.84
N ALA A 81 14.07 -27.99 22.02
CA ALA A 81 14.78 -27.04 22.85
C ALA A 81 15.04 -25.70 22.15
N PHE A 82 14.87 -25.62 20.82
CA PHE A 82 15.17 -24.43 20.02
C PHE A 82 14.35 -23.23 20.49
N GLY A 83 15.04 -22.18 20.92
CA GLY A 83 14.50 -20.89 21.36
C GLY A 83 14.59 -19.79 20.30
N GLY A 84 15.06 -20.13 19.10
CA GLY A 84 15.37 -19.21 18.02
C GLY A 84 16.88 -18.99 17.81
N SER A 85 17.23 -18.35 16.70
CA SER A 85 18.60 -17.98 16.39
C SER A 85 18.67 -16.60 15.74
N TRP A 86 19.76 -15.88 16.00
CA TRP A 86 20.00 -14.53 15.46
C TRP A 86 21.50 -14.31 15.24
N PHE A 87 21.83 -13.42 14.31
CA PHE A 87 23.21 -13.06 14.03
C PHE A 87 23.67 -11.95 14.99
N ASP A 88 24.79 -12.16 15.69
CA ASP A 88 25.41 -11.12 16.51
C ASP A 88 26.50 -10.40 15.70
N PRO A 89 26.24 -9.17 15.18
CA PRO A 89 27.20 -8.48 14.34
C PRO A 89 28.48 -8.05 15.08
N ALA A 90 28.45 -7.98 16.42
CA ALA A 90 29.63 -7.62 17.19
C ALA A 90 30.65 -8.76 17.26
N SER A 91 30.18 -10.01 17.25
CA SER A 91 31.05 -11.18 17.29
C SER A 91 31.15 -11.96 15.99
N GLY A 92 30.20 -11.76 15.07
CA GLY A 92 30.12 -12.47 13.80
C GLY A 92 29.62 -13.92 13.93
N ASP A 93 29.09 -14.29 15.10
CA ASP A 93 28.56 -15.63 15.37
C ASP A 93 27.04 -15.67 15.17
N LEU A 94 26.54 -16.82 14.73
CA LEU A 94 25.13 -17.19 14.89
C LEU A 94 24.88 -17.57 16.35
N ILE A 95 24.05 -16.79 17.04
CA ILE A 95 23.59 -17.11 18.38
C ILE A 95 22.37 -18.02 18.31
N VAL A 96 22.36 -19.09 19.09
CA VAL A 96 21.24 -20.04 19.19
C VAL A 96 20.75 -20.07 20.64
N GLY A 97 19.51 -19.62 20.84
CA GLY A 97 18.82 -19.74 22.11
C GLY A 97 18.38 -21.18 22.34
N LEU A 98 18.69 -21.74 23.51
CA LEU A 98 18.24 -23.07 23.92
C LEU A 98 17.48 -23.01 25.25
N SER A 99 16.23 -23.46 25.22
CA SER A 99 15.39 -23.61 26.42
C SER A 99 15.81 -24.80 27.29
N ASP A 100 16.51 -25.78 26.70
CA ASP A 100 17.21 -26.84 27.41
C ASP A 100 18.72 -26.76 27.10
N PRO A 101 19.53 -26.18 28.01
CA PRO A 101 20.98 -26.04 27.81
C PRO A 101 21.73 -27.37 27.68
N SER A 102 21.12 -28.51 28.04
CA SER A 102 21.75 -29.83 27.87
C SER A 102 21.96 -30.20 26.39
N GLN A 103 21.15 -29.63 25.49
CA GLN A 103 21.23 -29.81 24.04
C GLN A 103 22.37 -29.00 23.39
N ALA A 104 23.07 -28.16 24.15
CA ALA A 104 24.10 -27.28 23.60
C ALA A 104 25.26 -28.03 22.91
N ALA A 105 25.53 -29.29 23.27
CA ALA A 105 26.56 -30.08 22.61
C ALA A 105 26.19 -30.49 21.18
N GLU A 106 24.90 -30.67 20.89
CA GLU A 106 24.41 -31.09 19.57
C GLU A 106 24.44 -29.95 18.55
N VAL A 107 24.44 -28.70 19.05
CA VAL A 107 24.37 -27.47 18.25
C VAL A 107 25.73 -26.79 18.06
N ARG A 108 26.73 -27.13 18.89
CA ARG A 108 28.06 -26.48 18.85
C ARG A 108 28.83 -26.83 17.59
N THR A 109 29.01 -25.83 16.73
CA THR A 109 29.91 -25.85 15.57
C THR A 109 30.63 -24.51 15.43
N ALA A 110 31.61 -24.42 14.53
CA ALA A 110 32.34 -23.17 14.29
C ALA A 110 31.38 -22.06 13.82
N GLY A 111 31.52 -20.86 14.38
CA GLY A 111 30.64 -19.72 14.07
C GLY A 111 29.24 -19.79 14.72
N VAL A 112 28.99 -20.75 15.62
CA VAL A 112 27.74 -20.89 16.36
C VAL A 112 27.99 -20.83 17.86
N ARG A 113 27.27 -19.93 18.54
CA ARG A 113 27.30 -19.80 20.00
C ARG A 113 25.92 -20.09 20.57
N THR A 114 25.85 -20.93 21.59
CA THR A 114 24.59 -21.21 22.29
C THR A 114 24.43 -20.33 23.53
N VAL A 115 23.20 -19.87 23.77
CA VAL A 115 22.84 -19.14 24.99
C VAL A 115 21.59 -19.78 25.61
N PRO A 116 21.52 -19.90 26.95
CA PRO A 116 20.31 -20.39 27.61
C PRO A 116 19.20 -19.34 27.47
N VAL A 117 17.98 -19.80 27.17
CA VAL A 117 16.77 -18.97 27.15
C VAL A 117 15.65 -19.64 27.94
N GLU A 118 14.58 -18.91 28.23
CA GLU A 118 13.50 -19.40 29.10
C GLU A 118 12.42 -20.19 28.35
N HIS A 119 12.14 -19.80 27.10
CA HIS A 119 11.06 -20.31 26.28
C HIS A 119 11.59 -20.83 24.95
N SER A 120 11.03 -21.96 24.51
CA SER A 120 11.24 -22.43 23.13
C SER A 120 10.54 -21.51 22.14
N LEU A 121 11.02 -21.48 20.90
CA LEU A 121 10.42 -20.73 19.80
C LEU A 121 8.97 -21.14 19.59
N ALA A 122 8.66 -22.44 19.68
CA ALA A 122 7.31 -22.96 19.61
C ALA A 122 6.36 -22.36 20.68
N THR A 123 6.88 -22.07 21.88
CA THR A 123 6.10 -21.41 22.95
C THR A 123 5.83 -19.95 22.62
N LEU A 124 6.85 -19.24 22.10
CA LEU A 124 6.72 -17.84 21.68
C LEU A 124 5.76 -17.68 20.50
N ASP A 125 5.88 -18.56 19.49
CA ASP A 125 5.01 -18.58 18.33
C ASP A 125 3.56 -18.89 18.71
N ALA A 126 3.34 -19.80 19.66
CA ALA A 126 2.00 -20.07 20.17
C ALA A 126 1.36 -18.81 20.77
N ALA A 127 2.08 -18.10 21.64
CA ALA A 127 1.58 -16.86 22.25
C ALA A 127 1.32 -15.77 21.20
N LYS A 128 2.23 -15.60 20.22
CA LYS A 128 2.03 -14.64 19.11
C LYS A 128 0.81 -14.99 18.26
N ASN A 129 0.59 -16.28 17.96
CA ASN A 129 -0.54 -16.74 17.16
C ASN A 129 -1.89 -16.50 17.87
N GLU A 130 -1.92 -16.54 19.19
CA GLU A 130 -3.12 -16.16 19.95
C GLU A 130 -3.41 -14.66 19.84
N ILE A 131 -2.39 -13.79 19.89
CA ILE A 131 -2.55 -12.35 19.64
C ILE A 131 -3.01 -12.09 18.20
N ASP A 132 -2.44 -12.80 17.22
CA ASP A 132 -2.90 -12.75 15.82
C ASP A 132 -4.40 -13.09 15.72
N ALA A 133 -4.88 -14.06 16.51
CA ALA A 133 -6.29 -14.43 16.52
C ALA A 133 -7.19 -13.35 17.11
N LEU A 134 -6.77 -12.63 18.17
CA LEU A 134 -7.50 -11.48 18.72
C LEU A 134 -7.78 -10.43 17.64
N SER A 135 -6.77 -10.12 16.82
CA SER A 135 -6.87 -9.10 15.75
C SER A 135 -7.78 -9.49 14.58
N ARG A 136 -8.08 -10.78 14.41
CA ARG A 136 -8.99 -11.27 13.37
C ARG A 136 -10.45 -11.16 13.77
N THR A 137 -10.74 -11.19 15.07
CA THR A 137 -12.09 -11.02 15.60
C THR A 137 -12.47 -9.55 15.69
N GLU A 138 -11.54 -8.71 16.14
CA GLU A 138 -11.70 -7.26 16.24
C GLU A 138 -10.40 -6.58 15.84
N ALA A 139 -10.48 -5.46 15.14
CA ALA A 139 -9.27 -4.72 14.77
C ALA A 139 -8.52 -4.28 16.03
N ALA A 140 -7.18 -4.35 15.99
CA ALA A 140 -6.37 -3.82 17.08
C ALA A 140 -6.68 -2.32 17.29
N PRO A 141 -6.74 -1.83 18.54
CA PRO A 141 -7.01 -0.42 18.83
C PRO A 141 -5.99 0.52 18.19
N LEU A 142 -6.42 1.74 17.87
CA LEU A 142 -5.50 2.83 17.56
C LEU A 142 -4.53 3.01 18.73
N GLY A 143 -3.22 3.00 18.45
CA GLY A 143 -2.18 3.05 19.46
C GLY A 143 -1.41 1.74 19.66
N ILE A 144 -1.92 0.61 19.17
CA ILE A 144 -1.12 -0.63 19.05
C ILE A 144 -0.41 -0.62 17.70
N ALA A 145 0.92 -0.53 17.70
CA ALA A 145 1.73 -0.44 16.48
C ALA A 145 2.03 -1.82 15.86
N GLY A 146 2.10 -2.87 16.68
CA GLY A 146 2.34 -4.23 16.21
C GLY A 146 2.75 -5.17 17.33
N TRP A 147 3.03 -6.43 16.98
CA TRP A 147 3.59 -7.41 17.89
C TRP A 147 4.49 -8.43 17.18
N ARG A 148 5.54 -8.88 17.86
CA ARG A 148 6.57 -9.77 17.29
C ARG A 148 7.09 -10.77 18.31
N VAL A 149 7.64 -11.88 17.84
CA VAL A 149 8.58 -12.67 18.64
C VAL A 149 9.93 -11.95 18.63
N ASP A 150 10.47 -11.67 19.80
CA ASP A 150 11.77 -11.05 20.00
C ASP A 150 12.73 -12.12 20.57
N LEU A 151 13.65 -12.58 19.72
CA LEU A 151 14.50 -13.73 20.04
C LEU A 151 15.57 -13.40 21.08
N GLU A 152 16.06 -12.16 21.09
CA GLU A 152 17.09 -11.71 22.03
C GLU A 152 16.55 -11.60 23.46
N SER A 153 15.36 -10.99 23.62
CA SER A 153 14.67 -10.94 24.91
C SER A 153 13.93 -12.23 25.26
N ASN A 154 13.77 -13.14 24.29
CA ASN A 154 13.03 -14.39 24.41
C ASN A 154 11.59 -14.17 24.93
N ARG A 155 10.89 -13.22 24.30
CA ARG A 155 9.52 -12.79 24.62
C ARG A 155 8.73 -12.49 23.35
N VAL A 156 7.41 -12.38 23.48
CA VAL A 156 6.58 -11.70 22.48
C VAL A 156 6.46 -10.23 22.89
N VAL A 157 6.88 -9.31 22.04
CA VAL A 157 6.81 -7.88 22.31
C VAL A 157 5.60 -7.30 21.61
N VAL A 158 4.74 -6.57 22.33
CA VAL A 158 3.68 -5.73 21.78
C VAL A 158 4.19 -4.28 21.80
N ASP A 159 4.28 -3.67 20.61
CA ASP A 159 4.71 -2.29 20.43
C ASP A 159 3.50 -1.35 20.56
N VAL A 160 3.56 -0.39 21.48
CA VAL A 160 2.54 0.62 21.76
C VAL A 160 3.08 1.99 21.38
N VAL A 161 2.28 2.79 20.68
CA VAL A 161 2.66 4.15 20.30
C VAL A 161 2.73 5.04 21.54
N ALA A 162 3.80 5.82 21.67
CA ALA A 162 4.02 6.70 22.81
C ALA A 162 2.83 7.64 23.04
N GLY A 163 2.30 7.65 24.27
CA GLY A 163 1.13 8.44 24.65
C GLY A 163 -0.23 7.85 24.24
N ALA A 164 -0.27 6.65 23.66
CA ALA A 164 -1.51 5.92 23.46
C ALA A 164 -2.03 5.39 24.81
N GLU A 165 -3.17 5.91 25.23
CA GLU A 165 -3.86 5.51 26.46
C GLU A 165 -5.36 5.36 26.17
N GLY A 166 -6.04 4.48 26.90
CA GLY A 166 -7.49 4.32 26.79
C GLY A 166 -7.98 2.91 27.10
N PRO A 167 -9.27 2.75 27.42
CA PRO A 167 -9.83 1.45 27.82
C PRO A 167 -9.70 0.38 26.73
N GLU A 168 -9.71 0.75 25.46
CA GLU A 168 -9.53 -0.17 24.34
C GLU A 168 -8.08 -0.69 24.26
N VAL A 169 -7.10 0.21 24.43
CA VAL A 169 -5.67 -0.15 24.47
C VAL A 169 -5.40 -1.04 25.68
N ASP A 170 -5.89 -0.66 26.86
CA ASP A 170 -5.73 -1.42 28.11
C ASP A 170 -6.32 -2.84 27.98
N ALA A 171 -7.53 -2.96 27.44
CA ALA A 171 -8.19 -4.25 27.24
C ALA A 171 -7.43 -5.14 26.25
N PHE A 172 -6.89 -4.56 25.17
CA PHE A 172 -6.08 -5.31 24.22
C PHE A 172 -4.78 -5.80 24.86
N LEU A 173 -4.10 -4.95 25.64
CA LEU A 173 -2.87 -5.32 26.33
C LEU A 173 -3.10 -6.38 27.41
N GLU A 174 -4.21 -6.31 28.15
CA GLU A 174 -4.62 -7.37 29.09
C GLU A 174 -4.85 -8.70 28.36
N ALA A 175 -5.61 -8.67 27.26
CA ALA A 175 -5.86 -9.87 26.47
C ALA A 175 -4.58 -10.45 25.84
N ALA A 176 -3.69 -9.59 25.34
CA ALA A 176 -2.41 -10.00 24.77
C ALA A 176 -1.49 -10.59 25.83
N THR A 177 -1.33 -9.93 26.98
CA THR A 177 -0.46 -10.44 28.06
C THR A 177 -0.95 -11.75 28.68
N ALA A 178 -2.24 -12.06 28.55
CA ALA A 178 -2.79 -13.35 28.96
C ALA A 178 -2.39 -14.53 28.05
N THR A 179 -1.85 -14.29 26.84
CA THR A 179 -1.51 -15.36 25.87
C THR A 179 -0.16 -16.04 26.14
N GLY A 180 0.67 -15.48 27.03
CA GLY A 180 1.96 -16.10 27.37
C GLY A 180 3.06 -15.10 27.74
N PRO A 181 4.32 -15.36 27.34
CA PRO A 181 5.47 -14.55 27.75
C PRO A 181 5.56 -13.26 26.95
N VAL A 182 4.62 -12.34 27.22
CA VAL A 182 4.47 -11.07 26.52
C VAL A 182 5.09 -9.93 27.32
N THR A 183 5.78 -9.02 26.64
CA THR A 183 6.23 -7.73 27.18
C THR A 183 5.71 -6.59 26.30
N ILE A 184 5.63 -5.40 26.90
CA ILE A 184 5.17 -4.20 26.21
C ILE A 184 6.38 -3.32 25.96
N ALA A 185 6.51 -2.82 24.73
CA ALA A 185 7.50 -1.84 24.35
C ALA A 185 6.80 -0.57 23.83
N GLU A 186 7.44 0.57 24.03
CA GLU A 186 6.96 1.85 23.50
C GLU A 186 7.71 2.18 22.21
N VAL A 187 6.97 2.59 21.17
CA VAL A 187 7.51 3.10 19.90
C VAL A 187 7.02 4.53 19.69
N ALA A 188 7.81 5.34 19.00
CA ALA A 188 7.48 6.76 18.81
C ALA A 188 6.21 6.95 17.94
N GLU A 189 6.05 6.14 16.91
CA GLU A 189 5.00 6.27 15.89
C GLU A 189 4.50 4.89 15.46
N GLY A 190 3.23 4.82 15.03
CA GLY A 190 2.67 3.62 14.41
C GLY A 190 3.05 3.51 12.94
N PRO A 191 3.08 2.30 12.34
CA PRO A 191 3.38 2.14 10.93
C PRO A 191 2.24 2.70 10.05
N GLU A 192 2.61 3.48 9.03
CA GLU A 192 1.70 3.96 7.98
C GLU A 192 2.09 3.39 6.61
N THR A 193 1.11 3.20 5.72
CA THR A 193 1.39 2.82 4.33
C THR A 193 1.89 4.02 3.55
N PHE A 194 2.89 3.84 2.66
CA PHE A 194 3.41 4.89 1.78
C PHE A 194 2.48 5.31 0.61
N ALA A 195 1.19 4.98 0.69
CA ALA A 195 0.15 5.45 -0.21
C ALA A 195 -0.89 6.24 0.60
N ALA A 196 -1.76 6.97 -0.09
CA ALA A 196 -2.83 7.74 0.55
C ALA A 196 -4.21 7.34 0.05
N GLY A 197 -5.23 7.80 0.78
CA GLY A 197 -6.62 7.73 0.35
C GLY A 197 -6.93 8.80 -0.70
N THR A 198 -7.87 8.52 -1.60
CA THR A 198 -8.41 9.54 -2.51
C THR A 198 -9.44 10.39 -1.78
N VAL A 199 -9.16 11.67 -1.58
CA VAL A 199 -10.08 12.61 -0.92
C VAL A 199 -10.60 13.62 -1.94
N GLY A 200 -11.89 13.96 -1.88
CA GLY A 200 -12.47 14.99 -2.73
C GLY A 200 -11.79 16.34 -2.53
N GLY A 201 -11.40 17.02 -3.61
CA GLY A 201 -10.67 18.28 -3.59
C GLY A 201 -9.16 18.15 -3.75
N ASP A 202 -8.57 16.99 -3.48
CA ASP A 202 -7.12 16.77 -3.60
C ASP A 202 -6.60 16.97 -5.03
N PRO A 203 -5.37 17.44 -5.22
CA PRO A 203 -4.77 17.48 -6.55
C PRO A 203 -4.40 16.08 -7.04
N TYR A 204 -4.60 15.85 -8.33
CA TYR A 204 -3.98 14.74 -9.05
C TYR A 204 -3.38 15.23 -10.37
N ILE A 205 -2.32 14.56 -10.81
CA ILE A 205 -1.54 14.95 -11.98
C ILE A 205 -1.75 13.95 -13.12
N ILE A 206 -2.23 14.44 -14.25
CA ILE A 206 -2.48 13.68 -15.46
C ILE A 206 -1.25 13.75 -16.37
N ASN A 207 -0.75 12.59 -16.80
CA ASN A 207 0.40 12.46 -17.71
C ASN A 207 1.63 13.29 -17.30
N GLY A 208 1.78 13.56 -15.99
CA GLY A 208 2.88 14.31 -15.41
C GLY A 208 2.86 15.83 -15.64
N ASN A 209 1.83 16.41 -16.26
CA ASN A 209 1.87 17.83 -16.66
C ASN A 209 0.58 18.64 -16.44
N THR A 210 -0.55 17.97 -16.19
CA THR A 210 -1.85 18.64 -16.04
C THR A 210 -2.39 18.38 -14.65
N ARG A 211 -2.78 19.42 -13.92
CA ARG A 211 -3.38 19.30 -12.59
C ARG A 211 -4.90 19.46 -12.67
N CYS A 212 -5.61 18.53 -12.07
CA CYS A 212 -7.02 18.66 -11.73
C CYS A 212 -7.24 18.28 -10.26
N SER A 213 -8.47 18.37 -9.80
CA SER A 213 -8.88 18.07 -8.43
C SER A 213 -9.81 16.85 -8.40
N ILE A 214 -9.64 15.99 -7.41
CA ILE A 214 -10.47 14.79 -7.21
C ILE A 214 -11.91 15.21 -6.93
N GLY A 215 -12.89 14.57 -7.56
CA GLY A 215 -14.31 14.83 -7.33
C GLY A 215 -14.84 14.07 -6.12
N PHE A 216 -15.18 12.81 -6.30
CA PHE A 216 -15.66 11.95 -5.21
C PHE A 216 -15.14 10.54 -5.38
N SER A 217 -14.76 9.93 -4.26
CA SER A 217 -14.45 8.50 -4.21
C SER A 217 -15.64 7.65 -4.63
N VAL A 218 -15.37 6.72 -5.54
CA VAL A 218 -16.29 5.66 -5.96
C VAL A 218 -15.60 4.33 -5.78
N GLN A 219 -16.34 3.23 -5.76
CA GLN A 219 -15.70 1.92 -5.62
C GLN A 219 -14.66 1.67 -6.71
N GLY A 220 -13.41 1.46 -6.28
CA GLY A 220 -12.27 1.24 -7.16
C GLY A 220 -11.67 2.51 -7.78
N GLY A 221 -12.04 3.72 -7.32
CA GLY A 221 -11.44 4.95 -7.83
C GLY A 221 -12.13 6.24 -7.42
N PHE A 222 -12.12 7.24 -8.31
CA PHE A 222 -12.80 8.52 -8.09
C PHE A 222 -13.35 9.11 -9.39
N VAL A 223 -14.44 9.87 -9.29
CA VAL A 223 -14.99 10.65 -10.41
C VAL A 223 -14.29 12.01 -10.52
N THR A 224 -14.24 12.54 -11.74
CA THR A 224 -13.63 13.83 -12.07
C THR A 224 -14.25 14.38 -13.37
N ALA A 225 -13.75 15.51 -13.88
CA ALA A 225 -14.15 16.09 -15.15
C ALA A 225 -13.50 15.37 -16.34
N GLY A 226 -14.23 15.28 -17.46
CA GLY A 226 -13.77 14.60 -18.67
C GLY A 226 -12.66 15.36 -19.39
N HIS A 227 -12.70 16.69 -19.36
CA HIS A 227 -11.68 17.53 -20.01
C HIS A 227 -10.28 17.41 -19.36
N CYS A 228 -10.18 16.85 -18.15
CA CYS A 228 -8.90 16.66 -17.46
C CYS A 228 -8.00 15.60 -18.12
N GLY A 229 -8.58 14.63 -18.82
CA GLY A 229 -7.82 13.54 -19.44
C GLY A 229 -8.70 12.59 -20.25
N THR A 230 -8.07 11.85 -21.16
CA THR A 230 -8.75 10.81 -21.96
C THR A 230 -8.56 9.44 -21.35
N THR A 231 -9.42 8.46 -21.69
CA THR A 231 -9.24 7.06 -21.30
C THR A 231 -7.82 6.58 -21.55
N GLY A 232 -7.21 5.95 -20.54
CA GLY A 232 -5.82 5.50 -20.55
C GLY A 232 -4.79 6.53 -20.06
N SER A 233 -5.18 7.79 -19.84
CA SER A 233 -4.27 8.80 -19.27
C SER A 233 -3.80 8.37 -17.89
N SER A 234 -2.49 8.42 -17.66
CA SER A 234 -1.87 8.08 -16.39
C SER A 234 -2.14 9.14 -15.33
N VAL A 235 -2.30 8.72 -14.07
CA VAL A 235 -2.60 9.59 -12.93
C VAL A 235 -1.61 9.36 -11.80
N ARG A 236 -1.07 10.46 -11.27
CA ARG A 236 -0.25 10.50 -10.06
C ARG A 236 -0.95 11.29 -8.96
N GLY A 237 -0.71 10.89 -7.71
CA GLY A 237 -1.19 11.61 -6.53
C GLY A 237 -0.48 12.91 -6.25
N TRP A 238 -1.00 13.61 -5.24
CA TRP A 238 -0.41 14.83 -4.71
C TRP A 238 1.01 14.60 -4.16
N ASP A 239 1.30 13.36 -3.73
CA ASP A 239 2.61 12.85 -3.28
C ASP A 239 3.56 12.48 -4.45
N GLY A 240 3.08 12.57 -5.70
CA GLY A 240 3.83 12.20 -6.90
C GLY A 240 3.86 10.69 -7.21
N THR A 241 3.30 9.82 -6.37
CA THR A 241 3.27 8.37 -6.60
C THR A 241 2.23 8.01 -7.67
N ALA A 242 2.42 6.86 -8.34
CA ALA A 242 1.48 6.41 -9.36
C ALA A 242 0.16 6.00 -8.70
N MET A 243 -0.94 6.64 -9.05
CA MET A 243 -2.25 6.39 -8.43
C MET A 243 -3.13 5.49 -9.30
N GLY A 244 -3.10 5.66 -10.62
CA GLY A 244 -3.98 4.91 -11.51
C GLY A 244 -4.07 5.47 -12.92
N SER A 245 -5.22 5.27 -13.58
CA SER A 245 -5.47 5.80 -14.92
C SER A 245 -6.95 6.07 -15.18
N PHE A 246 -7.23 6.98 -16.12
CA PHE A 246 -8.60 7.26 -16.57
C PHE A 246 -9.22 6.00 -17.18
N ALA A 247 -10.27 5.50 -16.56
CA ALA A 247 -11.03 4.34 -17.04
C ALA A 247 -12.20 4.74 -17.94
N GLY A 248 -12.66 5.99 -17.83
CA GLY A 248 -13.63 6.58 -18.74
C GLY A 248 -13.51 8.10 -18.75
N SER A 249 -13.77 8.72 -19.90
CA SER A 249 -13.86 10.16 -20.07
C SER A 249 -14.80 10.51 -21.23
N SER A 250 -15.56 11.59 -21.10
CA SER A 250 -16.41 12.17 -22.14
C SER A 250 -16.36 13.69 -22.05
N PHE A 251 -15.81 14.32 -23.09
CA PHE A 251 -15.77 15.77 -23.30
C PHE A 251 -15.41 16.09 -24.76
N PRO A 252 -16.09 17.02 -25.45
CA PRO A 252 -17.29 17.78 -25.03
C PRO A 252 -18.58 16.94 -25.15
N GLY A 253 -19.75 17.59 -25.13
CA GLY A 253 -21.08 16.98 -25.06
C GLY A 253 -21.54 16.84 -23.61
N ASN A 254 -20.74 16.12 -22.83
CA ASN A 254 -20.76 16.07 -21.37
C ASN A 254 -19.39 16.52 -20.84
N ASP A 255 -19.20 16.58 -19.52
CA ASP A 255 -17.88 16.79 -18.93
C ASP A 255 -17.67 15.93 -17.67
N TYR A 256 -17.60 14.61 -17.89
CA TYR A 256 -17.32 13.65 -16.83
C TYR A 256 -16.19 12.69 -17.21
N GLY A 257 -15.53 12.18 -16.19
CA GLY A 257 -14.64 11.05 -16.27
C GLY A 257 -14.54 10.36 -14.92
N TRP A 258 -13.85 9.23 -14.91
CA TRP A 258 -13.45 8.59 -13.68
C TRP A 258 -12.10 7.90 -13.84
N VAL A 259 -11.35 7.88 -12.74
CA VAL A 259 -10.03 7.29 -12.64
C VAL A 259 -10.17 6.02 -11.83
N ARG A 260 -9.70 4.91 -12.37
CA ARG A 260 -9.52 3.67 -11.62
C ARG A 260 -8.19 3.76 -10.88
N ILE A 261 -8.22 3.54 -9.57
CA ILE A 261 -7.02 3.59 -8.73
C ILE A 261 -6.44 2.19 -8.48
N GLY A 262 -5.17 2.16 -8.10
CA GLY A 262 -4.40 0.98 -7.72
C GLY A 262 -3.13 1.39 -6.98
N ASN A 263 -2.08 0.57 -7.05
CA ASN A 263 -0.76 0.90 -6.47
C ASN A 263 -0.78 1.28 -4.98
N GLY A 264 -1.64 0.63 -4.19
CA GLY A 264 -1.76 0.86 -2.76
C GLY A 264 -2.69 2.01 -2.36
N TRP A 265 -3.20 2.80 -3.30
CA TRP A 265 -4.19 3.84 -3.02
C TRP A 265 -5.55 3.24 -2.67
N TRP A 266 -6.24 3.85 -1.71
CA TRP A 266 -7.60 3.46 -1.30
C TRP A 266 -8.58 4.63 -1.43
N THR A 267 -9.86 4.36 -1.21
CA THR A 267 -10.93 5.35 -1.38
C THR A 267 -11.42 5.86 -0.04
N GLU A 268 -11.59 7.18 0.09
CA GLU A 268 -12.13 7.81 1.30
C GLU A 268 -13.47 8.51 1.04
N PRO A 269 -14.49 8.39 1.93
CA PRO A 269 -15.76 9.09 1.81
C PRO A 269 -15.67 10.54 2.31
N VAL A 270 -14.64 11.28 1.89
CA VAL A 270 -14.28 12.59 2.45
C VAL A 270 -14.10 13.63 1.35
N VAL A 271 -14.47 14.88 1.62
CA VAL A 271 -14.10 16.07 0.85
C VAL A 271 -13.27 17.01 1.73
N LEU A 272 -12.12 17.44 1.23
CA LEU A 272 -11.21 18.36 1.92
C LEU A 272 -11.87 19.71 2.18
N GLY A 273 -11.82 20.14 3.42
CA GLY A 273 -12.20 21.48 3.86
C GLY A 273 -11.08 22.51 3.74
N TRP A 274 -9.86 22.08 3.37
CA TRP A 274 -8.66 22.92 3.18
C TRP A 274 -8.33 23.80 4.39
N GLY A 275 -8.66 23.35 5.61
CA GLY A 275 -8.53 24.13 6.84
C GLY A 275 -9.45 25.35 6.94
N THR A 276 -10.25 25.64 5.91
CA THR A 276 -11.33 26.65 5.97
C THR A 276 -12.51 26.12 6.77
N VAL A 277 -12.78 24.82 6.62
CA VAL A 277 -13.68 24.03 7.45
C VAL A 277 -13.00 22.68 7.75
N SER A 278 -13.55 21.93 8.72
CA SER A 278 -13.20 20.51 8.87
C SER A 278 -13.57 19.74 7.61
N ASP A 279 -12.84 18.67 7.32
CA ASP A 279 -13.15 17.78 6.21
C ASP A 279 -14.56 17.20 6.34
N VAL A 280 -15.24 17.10 5.20
CA VAL A 280 -16.67 16.80 5.14
C VAL A 280 -16.89 15.36 4.73
N LEU A 281 -17.58 14.60 5.58
CA LEU A 281 -18.01 13.23 5.25
C LEU A 281 -19.11 13.24 4.19
N VAL A 282 -18.96 12.36 3.21
CA VAL A 282 -19.94 12.11 2.15
C VAL A 282 -20.88 11.00 2.61
N ARG A 283 -22.19 11.28 2.67
CA ARG A 283 -23.21 10.32 3.11
C ARG A 283 -24.23 9.96 2.04
N GLY A 284 -24.20 10.63 0.90
CA GLY A 284 -25.11 10.34 -0.21
C GLY A 284 -24.97 11.32 -1.37
N SER A 285 -25.92 11.26 -2.30
CA SER A 285 -25.96 12.11 -3.51
C SER A 285 -27.36 12.63 -3.83
N ASN A 286 -28.14 12.95 -2.78
CA ASN A 286 -29.43 13.63 -2.96
C ASN A 286 -29.22 15.01 -3.58
N VAL A 287 -29.94 15.28 -4.66
CA VAL A 287 -29.76 16.51 -5.46
C VAL A 287 -30.37 17.71 -4.73
N ALA A 288 -29.55 18.72 -4.47
CA ALA A 288 -29.96 19.96 -3.83
C ALA A 288 -30.72 20.86 -4.83
N PRO A 289 -31.94 21.35 -4.52
CA PRO A 289 -32.72 22.18 -5.44
C PRO A 289 -32.08 23.56 -5.70
N VAL A 290 -32.50 24.23 -6.78
CA VAL A 290 -32.13 25.64 -7.05
C VAL A 290 -32.43 26.51 -5.84
N GLY A 291 -31.49 27.40 -5.50
CA GLY A 291 -31.53 28.24 -4.30
C GLY A 291 -30.81 27.63 -3.09
N SER A 292 -30.48 26.34 -3.11
CA SER A 292 -29.72 25.70 -2.03
C SER A 292 -28.31 26.27 -1.92
N SER A 293 -27.81 26.35 -0.68
CA SER A 293 -26.39 26.58 -0.42
C SER A 293 -25.58 25.39 -0.92
N ILE A 294 -24.44 25.67 -1.57
CA ILE A 294 -23.56 24.64 -2.10
C ILE A 294 -22.11 25.09 -1.94
N CYS A 295 -21.22 24.16 -1.63
CA CYS A 295 -19.79 24.41 -1.52
C CYS A 295 -19.01 23.57 -2.53
N ARG A 296 -17.83 24.06 -2.91
CA ARG A 296 -16.85 23.34 -3.73
C ARG A 296 -15.57 23.14 -2.94
N SER A 297 -14.83 22.10 -3.31
CA SER A 297 -13.43 21.90 -2.92
C SER A 297 -12.56 21.68 -4.15
N GLY A 298 -11.42 22.35 -4.24
CA GLY A 298 -10.47 22.20 -5.34
C GLY A 298 -9.03 22.60 -4.98
N SER A 299 -8.06 22.02 -5.67
CA SER A 299 -6.63 22.14 -5.37
C SER A 299 -6.00 23.51 -5.68
N THR A 300 -6.75 24.44 -6.26
CA THR A 300 -6.24 25.79 -6.58
C THR A 300 -6.79 26.83 -5.63
N THR A 301 -8.11 26.85 -5.43
CA THR A 301 -8.77 27.89 -4.63
C THR A 301 -9.26 27.37 -3.28
N GLY A 302 -9.18 26.06 -3.03
CA GLY A 302 -9.59 25.45 -1.77
C GLY A 302 -11.11 25.37 -1.64
N TRP A 303 -11.63 25.82 -0.48
CA TRP A 303 -13.03 25.69 -0.12
C TRP A 303 -13.81 27.00 -0.37
N HIS A 304 -14.84 26.94 -1.22
CA HIS A 304 -15.69 28.09 -1.52
C HIS A 304 -17.15 27.71 -1.60
N CYS A 305 -18.03 28.60 -1.13
CA CYS A 305 -19.48 28.37 -1.11
C CYS A 305 -20.27 29.44 -1.86
N GLY A 306 -21.51 29.10 -2.19
CA GLY A 306 -22.45 29.92 -2.93
C GLY A 306 -23.81 29.23 -3.01
N THR A 307 -24.51 29.41 -4.12
CA THR A 307 -25.87 28.90 -4.33
C THR A 307 -26.02 28.20 -5.67
N VAL A 308 -26.85 27.16 -5.72
CA VAL A 308 -27.34 26.57 -6.96
C VAL A 308 -28.26 27.58 -7.66
N GLN A 309 -27.96 27.94 -8.91
CA GLN A 309 -28.66 28.99 -9.65
C GLN A 309 -29.60 28.45 -10.74
N ALA A 310 -29.19 27.39 -11.43
CA ALA A 310 -29.98 26.80 -12.50
C ALA A 310 -29.53 25.37 -12.79
N PHE A 311 -30.46 24.55 -13.27
CA PHE A 311 -30.17 23.24 -13.86
C PHE A 311 -30.29 23.29 -15.37
N ASN A 312 -29.84 22.21 -16.01
CA ASN A 312 -29.95 22.00 -17.45
C ASN A 312 -29.36 23.13 -18.30
N VAL A 313 -28.23 23.68 -17.86
CA VAL A 313 -27.53 24.74 -18.58
C VAL A 313 -26.66 24.12 -19.67
N THR A 314 -26.74 24.68 -20.88
CA THR A 314 -25.76 24.39 -21.93
C THR A 314 -24.65 25.43 -21.88
N VAL A 315 -23.40 24.97 -21.81
CA VAL A 315 -22.20 25.80 -21.76
C VAL A 315 -21.41 25.60 -23.05
N ASN A 316 -21.07 26.69 -23.73
CA ASN A 316 -20.31 26.63 -24.98
C ASN A 316 -18.82 26.88 -24.68
N TYR A 317 -18.04 25.81 -24.55
CA TYR A 317 -16.58 25.89 -24.46
C TYR A 317 -15.96 25.98 -25.87
N SER A 318 -14.68 26.33 -25.96
CA SER A 318 -13.97 26.38 -27.24
C SER A 318 -13.85 25.00 -27.91
N GLN A 319 -13.86 23.94 -27.12
CA GLN A 319 -13.81 22.55 -27.59
C GLN A 319 -15.18 22.04 -28.05
N GLY A 320 -16.28 22.66 -27.61
CA GLY A 320 -17.64 22.27 -27.96
C GLY A 320 -18.66 22.60 -26.87
N ALA A 321 -19.94 22.41 -27.18
CA ALA A 321 -21.01 22.55 -26.21
C ALA A 321 -21.02 21.38 -25.22
N VAL A 322 -21.29 21.69 -23.95
CA VAL A 322 -21.56 20.73 -22.88
C VAL A 322 -22.97 21.00 -22.36
N HIS A 323 -23.78 19.95 -22.25
CA HIS A 323 -25.20 20.06 -21.94
C HIS A 323 -25.50 19.65 -20.49
N GLN A 324 -26.72 19.95 -20.04
CA GLN A 324 -27.27 19.46 -18.77
C GLN A 324 -26.48 19.87 -17.51
N MET A 325 -25.71 20.95 -17.57
CA MET A 325 -24.88 21.41 -16.45
C MET A 325 -25.71 22.07 -15.35
N THR A 326 -25.19 22.04 -14.12
CA THR A 326 -25.72 22.86 -13.03
C THR A 326 -24.87 24.12 -12.88
N GLN A 327 -25.53 25.27 -12.88
CA GLN A 327 -24.90 26.57 -12.68
C GLN A 327 -24.91 26.96 -11.20
N THR A 328 -23.81 27.55 -10.72
CA THR A 328 -23.67 28.03 -9.34
C THR A 328 -23.00 29.41 -9.29
N SER A 329 -23.20 30.13 -8.18
CA SER A 329 -22.47 31.38 -7.88
C SER A 329 -21.08 31.17 -7.28
N VAL A 330 -20.66 29.92 -7.05
CA VAL A 330 -19.35 29.63 -6.46
C VAL A 330 -18.25 30.03 -7.45
N CYS A 331 -17.15 30.63 -6.99
CA CYS A 331 -15.99 30.90 -7.84
C CYS A 331 -15.16 29.62 -8.08
N ALA A 332 -14.28 29.63 -9.09
CA ALA A 332 -13.27 28.60 -9.33
C ALA A 332 -12.19 29.15 -10.27
N GLU A 333 -11.02 28.53 -10.26
CA GLU A 333 -9.88 28.89 -11.11
C GLU A 333 -9.22 27.64 -11.74
N PRO A 334 -8.33 27.81 -12.75
CA PRO A 334 -7.66 26.69 -13.40
C PRO A 334 -6.94 25.75 -12.40
N GLY A 335 -7.33 24.48 -12.45
CA GLY A 335 -6.87 23.42 -11.54
C GLY A 335 -7.94 22.94 -10.57
N ASP A 336 -9.00 23.73 -10.32
CA ASP A 336 -10.17 23.27 -9.56
C ASP A 336 -11.08 22.31 -10.34
N SER A 337 -10.86 22.21 -11.66
CA SER A 337 -11.51 21.24 -12.54
C SER A 337 -11.51 19.83 -11.94
N GLY A 338 -12.64 19.14 -12.03
CA GLY A 338 -12.88 17.84 -11.40
C GLY A 338 -13.28 17.89 -9.93
N GLY A 339 -12.94 18.98 -9.22
CA GLY A 339 -13.14 19.11 -7.77
C GLY A 339 -14.61 19.04 -7.35
N SER A 340 -14.82 18.55 -6.12
CA SER A 340 -16.11 18.24 -5.52
C SER A 340 -17.04 19.45 -5.41
N TYR A 341 -18.34 19.23 -5.63
CA TYR A 341 -19.41 20.09 -5.11
C TYR A 341 -20.29 19.32 -4.14
N ILE A 342 -20.53 19.89 -2.96
CA ILE A 342 -21.25 19.23 -1.86
C ILE A 342 -22.25 20.20 -1.19
N THR A 343 -23.39 19.68 -0.74
CA THR A 343 -24.39 20.40 0.05
C THR A 343 -24.66 19.60 1.32
N GLY A 344 -24.29 20.15 2.48
CA GLY A 344 -24.25 19.36 3.71
C GLY A 344 -23.30 18.18 3.55
N ASP A 345 -23.84 16.97 3.61
CA ASP A 345 -23.15 15.68 3.40
C ASP A 345 -23.51 15.01 2.05
N GLN A 346 -24.21 15.72 1.16
CA GLN A 346 -24.70 15.21 -0.11
C GLN A 346 -23.83 15.67 -1.28
N ALA A 347 -23.20 14.73 -1.95
CA ALA A 347 -22.38 14.96 -3.14
C ALA A 347 -23.25 15.36 -4.35
N GLN A 348 -22.89 16.47 -5.00
CA GLN A 348 -23.70 17.11 -6.06
C GLN A 348 -23.10 16.91 -7.46
N GLY A 349 -21.78 17.05 -7.61
CA GLY A 349 -21.12 16.95 -8.91
C GLY A 349 -19.67 17.39 -8.93
N VAL A 350 -19.07 17.39 -10.12
CA VAL A 350 -17.65 17.72 -10.34
C VAL A 350 -17.50 19.01 -11.14
N THR A 351 -16.53 19.82 -10.76
CA THR A 351 -16.25 21.11 -11.41
C THR A 351 -15.89 20.92 -12.89
N SER A 352 -16.64 21.57 -13.78
CA SER A 352 -16.34 21.56 -15.22
C SER A 352 -15.63 22.83 -15.66
N GLY A 353 -16.17 24.00 -15.31
CA GLY A 353 -15.52 25.26 -15.61
C GLY A 353 -16.35 26.46 -15.21
N GLY A 354 -15.98 27.64 -15.68
CA GLY A 354 -16.66 28.87 -15.31
C GLY A 354 -16.07 30.11 -15.95
N SER A 355 -16.44 31.26 -15.38
CA SER A 355 -15.97 32.59 -15.77
C SER A 355 -15.81 33.45 -14.52
N GLY A 356 -14.88 34.41 -14.54
CA GLY A 356 -14.51 35.19 -13.36
C GLY A 356 -13.36 34.54 -12.59
N ASN A 357 -13.25 34.82 -11.30
CA ASN A 357 -12.21 34.29 -10.41
C ASN A 357 -12.66 34.42 -8.95
N CYS A 358 -11.86 33.95 -7.99
CA CYS A 358 -12.22 34.01 -6.57
C CYS A 358 -11.93 35.36 -5.91
N SER A 359 -11.33 36.32 -6.62
CA SER A 359 -11.09 37.69 -6.13
C SER A 359 -12.23 38.66 -6.45
N THR A 360 -12.81 38.58 -7.65
CA THR A 360 -13.89 39.46 -8.12
C THR A 360 -15.25 38.77 -8.21
N GLY A 361 -15.30 37.49 -7.85
CA GLY A 361 -16.45 36.64 -8.06
C GLY A 361 -16.54 36.09 -9.48
N GLY A 362 -17.46 35.16 -9.66
CA GLY A 362 -17.61 34.45 -10.92
C GLY A 362 -18.88 33.60 -10.94
N ARG A 363 -18.97 32.82 -12.02
CA ARG A 363 -20.02 31.83 -12.22
C ARG A 363 -19.37 30.55 -12.67
N THR A 364 -19.79 29.45 -12.09
CA THR A 364 -19.21 28.13 -12.38
C THR A 364 -20.30 27.11 -12.66
N PHE A 365 -19.89 26.06 -13.35
CA PHE A 365 -20.73 24.98 -13.80
C PHE A 365 -20.14 23.66 -13.34
N PHE A 366 -21.00 22.75 -12.93
CA PHE A 366 -20.61 21.39 -12.57
C PHE A 366 -21.43 20.36 -13.32
N GLN A 367 -20.77 19.24 -13.60
CA GLN A 367 -21.39 18.05 -14.17
C GLN A 367 -22.04 17.26 -13.02
N PRO A 368 -23.37 17.00 -13.07
CA PRO A 368 -24.07 16.31 -12.00
C PRO A 368 -23.51 14.90 -11.72
N LEU A 369 -23.28 14.59 -10.44
CA LEU A 369 -22.66 13.33 -10.01
C LEU A 369 -23.47 12.10 -10.44
N ASN A 370 -24.78 12.13 -10.25
CA ASN A 370 -25.64 10.97 -10.47
C ASN A 370 -25.62 10.48 -11.93
N GLU A 371 -25.38 11.39 -12.90
CA GLU A 371 -25.17 11.00 -14.29
C GLU A 371 -23.89 10.18 -14.46
N ILE A 372 -22.77 10.64 -13.87
CA ILE A 372 -21.48 9.95 -13.92
C ILE A 372 -21.58 8.54 -13.32
N LEU A 373 -22.22 8.45 -12.16
CA LEU A 373 -22.47 7.19 -11.47
C LEU A 373 -23.28 6.23 -12.35
N SER A 374 -24.35 6.72 -12.97
CA SER A 374 -25.21 5.92 -13.84
C SER A 374 -24.50 5.47 -15.12
N VAL A 375 -23.76 6.34 -15.79
CA VAL A 375 -23.11 6.06 -17.07
C VAL A 375 -22.03 5.00 -16.92
N TYR A 376 -21.26 5.05 -15.84
CA TYR A 376 -20.15 4.12 -15.60
C TYR A 376 -20.49 2.96 -14.65
N GLY A 377 -21.73 2.89 -14.14
CA GLY A 377 -22.14 1.86 -13.17
C GLY A 377 -21.36 1.92 -11.86
N LEU A 378 -21.01 3.14 -11.41
CA LEU A 378 -20.19 3.37 -10.24
C LEU A 378 -21.05 3.51 -8.99
N ARG A 379 -20.50 3.09 -7.84
CA ARG A 379 -21.10 3.31 -6.53
C ARG A 379 -20.26 4.31 -5.74
N LEU A 380 -20.90 5.38 -5.27
CA LEU A 380 -20.30 6.37 -4.37
C LEU A 380 -19.83 5.70 -3.08
N VAL A 381 -18.63 6.07 -2.61
CA VAL A 381 -18.13 5.66 -1.29
C VAL A 381 -18.69 6.65 -0.27
N THR A 382 -19.35 6.12 0.77
CA THR A 382 -20.04 6.91 1.80
C THR A 382 -19.67 6.44 3.20
N ALA A 383 -19.72 7.36 4.17
CA ALA A 383 -19.44 7.12 5.59
C ALA A 383 -20.67 6.71 6.41
#